data_AF-A0A842R494-F1
#
_entry.id   AF-A0A842R494-F1
#
_cell.length_a   1.000
_cell.length_b   1.000
_cell.length_c   1.000
_cell.angle_alpha   90.00
_cell.angle_beta   90.00
_cell.angle_gamma   90.00
#
_symmetry.space_group_name_H-M   'P 1'
#
loop_
_entity.id
_entity.type
_entity.pdbx_description
1 polymer ?
#
loop_
_entity_poly.entity_id
_entity_poly.type
_entity_poly.pdbx_seq_one_letter_code
_entity_poly.pdbx_strand_id
1 'polypeptide(L)'
;MIHITPENQEPEYTDEMRQYEDETGKKAIWRGRITDSFKKWQKGEKIYSRDKERIALYVSAEDKEKWIDFTERKGNLTISKLIRQSVNFFIDINDAIPDFESFSKISHDLKEPLTAIKGFAQLLIENYKEQIGSEILFKLRDILEKSEELEGKITNTLEVDKMKNTSYDILIVEDDESTIELLTSFFSFHEYNLKAIKPETQNLIDEIVQHRPRLILLDVILPVGSGYDLCKQIKANEKLQDTMVYFITAMPKFEIEKKLRDTGADGYFLKPFDLKELKEKMEELLV
;
A
#
# COMPACT_ATOMS: atom_id res chain seq x y z
N MET A 1 24.03 -29.58 -30.35
CA MET A 1 25.47 -29.70 -30.02
C MET A 1 25.53 -30.07 -28.54
N ILE A 2 25.97 -31.29 -28.24
CA ILE A 2 26.00 -31.84 -26.88
C ILE A 2 27.12 -31.11 -26.12
N HIS A 3 26.76 -30.28 -25.13
CA HIS A 3 27.75 -29.78 -24.18
C HIS A 3 28.00 -30.85 -23.14
N ILE A 4 29.05 -31.62 -23.38
CA ILE A 4 29.70 -32.47 -22.39
C ILE A 4 30.36 -31.51 -21.38
N THR A 5 29.77 -31.38 -20.20
CA THR A 5 30.45 -30.74 -19.06
C THR A 5 31.59 -31.65 -18.59
N PRO A 6 32.80 -31.13 -18.36
CA PRO A 6 33.90 -31.92 -17.83
C PRO A 6 33.56 -32.54 -16.48
N GLU A 7 34.16 -33.69 -16.22
CA GLU A 7 34.10 -34.48 -14.99
C GLU A 7 34.08 -33.59 -13.73
N ASN A 8 33.05 -33.77 -12.91
CA ASN A 8 32.95 -33.20 -11.56
C ASN A 8 34.12 -33.73 -10.71
N GLN A 9 35.22 -33.00 -10.65
CA GLN A 9 35.99 -32.97 -9.41
C GLN A 9 35.13 -32.20 -8.40
N GLU A 10 34.67 -32.89 -7.35
CA GLU A 10 34.04 -32.21 -6.23
C GLU A 10 35.03 -31.15 -5.70
N PRO A 11 34.60 -29.89 -5.55
CA PRO A 11 35.52 -28.84 -5.11
C PRO A 11 36.10 -29.20 -3.75
N GLU A 12 37.43 -29.30 -3.67
CA GLU A 12 38.13 -29.53 -2.41
C GLU A 12 37.81 -28.40 -1.43
N TYR A 13 37.57 -28.79 -0.18
CA TYR A 13 37.14 -27.87 0.86
C TYR A 13 38.34 -27.07 1.38
N THR A 14 38.40 -25.77 1.11
CA THR A 14 39.54 -24.91 1.49
C THR A 14 39.38 -24.28 2.88
N ASP A 15 40.46 -23.76 3.46
CA ASP A 15 40.43 -23.06 4.75
C ASP A 15 39.61 -21.76 4.68
N GLU A 16 39.63 -21.06 3.54
CA GLU A 16 38.76 -19.90 3.28
C GLU A 16 37.27 -20.27 3.32
N MET A 17 36.92 -21.48 2.83
CA MET A 17 35.54 -21.97 2.92
C MET A 17 35.13 -22.21 4.37
N ARG A 18 36.02 -22.73 5.22
CA ARG A 18 35.75 -22.89 6.67
C ARG A 18 35.51 -21.54 7.33
N GLN A 19 36.40 -20.58 7.06
CA GLN A 19 36.27 -19.22 7.60
C GLN A 19 34.96 -18.56 7.18
N TYR A 20 34.56 -18.70 5.91
CA TYR A 20 33.28 -18.19 5.43
C TYR A 20 32.07 -18.84 6.13
N GLU A 21 32.08 -20.16 6.28
CA GLU A 21 30.98 -20.85 6.94
C GLU A 21 30.87 -20.45 8.42
N ASP A 22 32.02 -20.29 9.10
CA ASP A 22 32.09 -19.84 10.50
C ASP A 22 31.63 -18.38 10.67
N GLU A 23 32.05 -17.48 9.77
CA GLU A 23 31.70 -16.06 9.84
C GLU A 23 30.24 -15.78 9.47
N THR A 24 29.67 -16.55 8.55
CA THR A 24 28.37 -16.23 7.94
C THR A 24 27.25 -17.21 8.26
N GLY A 25 27.58 -18.37 8.83
CA GLY A 25 26.65 -19.48 9.07
C GLY A 25 26.09 -20.11 7.80
N LYS A 26 26.60 -19.75 6.61
CA LYS A 26 26.13 -20.22 5.30
C LYS A 26 27.11 -21.20 4.69
N LYS A 27 26.61 -22.18 3.94
CA LYS A 27 27.50 -23.17 3.31
C LYS A 27 28.29 -22.61 2.11
N ALA A 28 29.59 -22.86 2.07
CA ALA A 28 30.48 -22.56 0.96
C ALA A 28 30.22 -23.47 -0.24
N ILE A 29 29.86 -24.74 0.02
CA ILE A 29 29.48 -25.73 -0.99
C ILE A 29 28.05 -26.20 -0.73
N TRP A 30 27.20 -26.13 -1.76
CA TRP A 30 25.84 -26.66 -1.72
C TRP A 30 25.60 -27.58 -2.93
N ARG A 31 25.28 -28.85 -2.66
CA ARG A 31 25.06 -29.90 -3.69
C ARG A 31 26.21 -30.00 -4.70
N GLY A 32 27.45 -30.03 -4.20
CA GLY A 32 28.66 -30.19 -5.01
C GLY A 32 29.08 -28.95 -5.81
N ARG A 33 28.48 -27.78 -5.55
CA ARG A 33 28.82 -26.51 -6.21
C ARG A 33 29.17 -25.44 -5.21
N ILE A 34 30.20 -24.65 -5.54
CA ILE A 34 30.58 -23.45 -4.78
C ILE A 34 29.43 -22.43 -4.86
N THR A 35 28.97 -21.96 -3.70
CA THR A 35 27.85 -21.01 -3.61
C THR A 35 28.25 -19.62 -4.09
N ASP A 36 27.32 -18.91 -4.74
CA ASP A 36 27.60 -17.53 -5.17
C ASP A 36 27.80 -16.58 -3.98
N SER A 37 27.23 -16.92 -2.82
CA SER A 37 27.47 -16.20 -1.56
C SER A 37 28.93 -16.30 -1.12
N PHE A 38 29.57 -17.47 -1.24
CA PHE A 38 31.00 -17.63 -0.97
C PHE A 38 31.86 -16.86 -1.98
N LYS A 39 31.55 -16.94 -3.27
CA LYS A 39 32.28 -16.17 -4.30
C LYS A 39 32.22 -14.65 -4.08
N LYS A 40 31.10 -14.16 -3.54
CA LYS A 40 30.92 -12.75 -3.17
C LYS A 40 31.66 -12.39 -1.89
N TRP A 41 31.66 -13.29 -0.90
CA TRP A 41 32.47 -13.16 0.31
C TRP A 41 33.96 -13.01 -0.01
N GLN A 42 34.50 -13.87 -0.88
CA GLN A 42 35.91 -13.80 -1.31
C GLN A 42 36.27 -12.47 -1.97
N LYS A 43 35.29 -11.76 -2.54
CA LYS A 43 35.47 -10.44 -3.17
C LYS A 43 35.27 -9.27 -2.19
N GLY A 44 34.99 -9.55 -0.91
CA GLY A 44 34.67 -8.53 0.10
C GLY A 44 33.30 -7.85 -0.11
N GLU A 45 32.41 -8.44 -0.90
CA GLU A 45 31.06 -7.89 -1.10
C GLU A 45 30.19 -8.14 0.13
N LYS A 46 29.32 -7.17 0.47
CA LYS A 46 28.33 -7.34 1.55
C LYS A 46 27.41 -8.53 1.25
N ILE A 47 27.38 -9.48 2.18
CA ILE A 47 26.54 -10.68 2.06
C ILE A 47 25.26 -10.45 2.83
N TYR A 48 24.20 -10.13 2.10
CA TYR A 48 22.87 -9.99 2.69
C TYR A 48 22.39 -11.35 3.22
N SER A 49 22.11 -11.46 4.52
CA SER A 49 21.15 -12.45 5.03
C SER A 49 19.76 -11.94 4.67
N ARG A 50 19.17 -12.49 3.61
CA ARG A 50 17.73 -12.50 3.54
C ARG A 50 17.29 -13.80 4.19
N ASP A 51 16.82 -13.72 5.42
CA ASP A 51 15.94 -14.74 5.99
C ASP A 51 14.70 -14.79 5.11
N LYS A 52 14.79 -15.57 4.03
CA LYS A 52 13.64 -15.88 3.20
C LYS A 52 12.97 -17.07 3.84
N GLU A 53 11.90 -16.84 4.58
CA GLU A 53 10.92 -17.88 4.84
C GLU A 53 10.48 -18.45 3.49
N ARG A 54 10.85 -19.71 3.24
CA ARG A 54 10.47 -20.40 2.01
C ARG A 54 9.22 -21.20 2.32
N ILE A 55 8.11 -20.78 1.73
CA ILE A 55 6.92 -21.62 1.67
C ILE A 55 7.21 -22.73 0.64
N ALA A 56 7.34 -23.96 1.12
CA ALA A 56 7.50 -25.14 0.28
C ALA A 56 6.14 -25.82 0.13
N LEU A 57 5.64 -25.88 -1.11
CA LEU A 57 4.43 -26.62 -1.44
C LEU A 57 4.85 -28.04 -1.84
N TYR A 58 4.38 -29.03 -1.08
CA TYR A 58 4.55 -30.44 -1.40
C TYR A 58 3.38 -30.90 -2.26
N VAL A 59 3.69 -31.44 -3.43
CA VAL A 59 2.71 -32.00 -4.38
C VAL A 59 3.12 -33.42 -4.73
N SER A 60 2.15 -34.23 -5.16
CA SER A 60 2.44 -35.59 -5.62
C SER A 60 3.37 -35.56 -6.86
N ALA A 61 4.10 -36.65 -7.10
CA ALA A 61 4.96 -36.74 -8.28
C ALA A 61 4.18 -36.58 -9.59
N GLU A 62 2.96 -37.12 -9.63
CA GLU A 62 2.05 -37.02 -10.77
C GLU A 62 1.61 -35.57 -11.01
N ASP A 63 1.26 -34.83 -9.96
CA ASP A 63 0.89 -33.41 -10.08
C ASP A 63 2.07 -32.55 -10.48
N LYS A 64 3.27 -32.87 -9.99
CA LYS A 64 4.51 -32.20 -10.39
C LYS A 64 4.77 -32.35 -11.89
N GLU A 65 4.58 -33.56 -12.44
CA GLU A 65 4.74 -33.80 -13.88
C GLU A 65 3.72 -33.03 -14.71
N LYS A 66 2.44 -33.04 -14.30
CA LYS A 66 1.38 -32.24 -14.93
C LYS A 66 1.73 -30.75 -14.93
N TRP A 67 2.27 -30.24 -13.83
CA TRP A 67 2.70 -28.85 -13.72
C TRP A 67 3.89 -28.53 -14.64
N ILE A 68 4.90 -29.40 -14.73
CA ILE A 68 6.06 -29.20 -15.61
C ILE A 68 5.60 -29.16 -17.07
N ASP A 69 4.82 -30.15 -17.53
CA ASP A 69 4.28 -30.19 -18.89
C ASP A 69 3.44 -28.95 -19.24
N PHE A 70 2.59 -28.49 -18.30
CA PHE A 70 1.86 -27.23 -18.46
C PHE A 70 2.79 -26.02 -18.66
N THR A 71 3.83 -25.91 -17.84
CA THR A 71 4.77 -24.77 -17.92
C THR A 71 5.60 -24.76 -19.20
N GLU A 72 6.00 -25.93 -19.70
CA GLU A 72 6.75 -26.07 -20.95
C GLU A 72 5.89 -25.68 -22.17
N ARG A 73 4.64 -26.17 -22.23
CA ARG A 73 3.69 -25.84 -23.32
C ARG A 73 3.35 -24.35 -23.39
N LYS A 74 3.37 -23.64 -22.25
CA LYS A 74 3.03 -22.21 -22.16
C LYS A 74 4.26 -21.28 -22.19
N GLY A 75 5.45 -21.80 -22.52
CA GLY A 75 6.65 -20.99 -22.72
C GLY A 75 7.48 -20.73 -21.46
N ASN A 76 7.73 -21.79 -20.67
CA ASN A 76 8.55 -21.77 -19.46
C ASN A 76 8.06 -20.78 -18.39
N LEU A 77 6.76 -20.82 -18.09
CA LEU A 77 6.18 -20.05 -16.99
C LEU A 77 6.61 -20.66 -15.65
N THR A 78 6.98 -19.83 -14.68
CA THR A 78 7.22 -20.28 -13.30
C THR A 78 5.99 -19.97 -12.44
N ILE A 79 5.79 -20.71 -11.35
CA ILE A 79 4.74 -20.42 -10.36
C ILE A 79 4.83 -18.96 -9.89
N SER A 80 6.03 -18.45 -9.62
CA SER A 80 6.24 -17.06 -9.25
C SER A 80 5.86 -16.05 -10.35
N LYS A 81 5.95 -16.43 -11.62
CA LYS A 81 5.50 -15.60 -12.75
C LYS A 81 3.98 -15.61 -12.84
N LEU A 82 3.34 -16.76 -12.66
CA LEU A 82 1.88 -16.89 -12.64
C LEU A 82 1.25 -16.13 -11.46
N ILE A 83 1.81 -16.26 -10.25
CA ILE A 83 1.35 -15.49 -9.08
C ILE A 83 1.43 -14.00 -9.35
N ARG A 84 2.55 -13.51 -9.89
CA ARG A 84 2.68 -12.09 -10.25
C ARG A 84 1.67 -11.64 -11.31
N GLN A 85 1.40 -12.47 -12.31
CA GLN A 85 0.39 -12.17 -13.33
C GLN A 85 -1.02 -12.12 -12.74
N SER A 86 -1.37 -13.05 -11.85
CA SER A 86 -2.66 -13.06 -11.16
C SER A 86 -2.84 -11.87 -10.22
N VAL A 87 -1.78 -11.49 -9.49
CA VAL A 87 -1.78 -10.31 -8.62
C VAL A 87 -1.94 -9.03 -9.44
N ASN A 88 -1.19 -8.88 -10.53
CA ASN A 88 -1.32 -7.71 -11.42
C ASN A 88 -2.71 -7.63 -12.03
N PHE A 89 -3.26 -8.76 -12.51
CA PHE A 89 -4.62 -8.82 -13.03
C PHE A 89 -5.67 -8.39 -11.98
N PHE A 90 -5.49 -8.78 -10.72
CA PHE A 90 -6.38 -8.35 -9.63
C PHE A 90 -6.25 -6.85 -9.32
N ILE A 91 -5.03 -6.30 -9.37
CA ILE A 91 -4.78 -4.87 -9.20
C ILE A 91 -5.44 -4.08 -10.34
N ASP A 92 -5.25 -4.52 -11.59
CA ASP A 92 -5.83 -3.89 -12.77
C ASP A 92 -7.37 -3.90 -12.77
N ILE A 93 -7.99 -4.95 -12.18
CA ILE A 93 -9.45 -4.99 -11.96
C ILE A 93 -9.90 -3.99 -10.91
N ASN A 94 -9.15 -3.80 -9.82
CA ASN A 94 -9.51 -2.84 -8.78
C ASN A 94 -9.40 -1.39 -9.27
N ASP A 95 -8.44 -1.08 -10.15
CA ASP A 95 -8.34 0.24 -10.80
C ASP A 95 -9.48 0.52 -11.81
N ALA A 96 -10.26 -0.50 -12.18
CA ALA A 96 -11.40 -0.39 -13.09
C ALA A 96 -12.76 -0.22 -12.37
N ILE A 97 -12.79 -0.10 -11.04
CA ILE A 97 -14.02 0.21 -10.29
C ILE A 97 -14.35 1.70 -10.50
N PRO A 98 -15.52 2.04 -11.06
CA PRO A 98 -15.84 3.41 -11.42
C PRO A 98 -16.03 4.28 -10.17
N ASP A 99 -15.32 5.41 -10.19
CA ASP A 99 -15.44 6.66 -9.43
C ASP A 99 -16.29 6.65 -8.15
N PHE A 100 -15.71 7.12 -7.04
CA PHE A 100 -16.31 7.17 -5.71
C PHE A 100 -17.65 7.95 -5.68
N GLU A 101 -17.83 8.93 -6.57
CA GLU A 101 -19.11 9.60 -6.78
C GLU A 101 -20.21 8.64 -7.23
N SER A 102 -19.89 7.65 -8.07
CA SER A 102 -20.85 6.68 -8.59
C SER A 102 -21.36 5.74 -7.50
N PHE A 103 -20.50 5.23 -6.62
CA PHE A 103 -20.94 4.29 -5.57
C PHE A 103 -21.69 4.98 -4.42
N SER A 104 -21.25 6.19 -4.04
CA SER A 104 -21.98 7.04 -3.08
C SER A 104 -23.36 7.41 -3.62
N LYS A 105 -23.44 7.78 -4.90
CA LYS A 105 -24.70 8.08 -5.58
C LYS A 105 -25.61 6.85 -5.69
N ILE A 106 -25.08 5.70 -6.12
CA ILE A 106 -25.85 4.43 -6.14
C ILE A 106 -26.39 4.10 -4.75
N SER A 107 -25.59 4.29 -3.70
CA SER A 107 -26.04 4.03 -2.33
C SER A 107 -27.13 5.00 -1.87
N HIS A 108 -27.03 6.27 -2.24
CA HIS A 108 -28.08 7.27 -1.98
C HIS A 108 -29.38 6.93 -2.72
N ASP A 109 -29.27 6.62 -4.02
CA ASP A 109 -30.38 6.24 -4.90
C ASP A 109 -31.08 4.95 -4.44
N LEU A 110 -30.38 4.06 -3.74
CA LEU A 110 -30.95 2.86 -3.12
C LEU A 110 -31.55 3.12 -1.74
N LYS A 111 -30.98 4.04 -0.93
CA LYS A 111 -31.48 4.37 0.41
C LYS A 111 -32.82 5.10 0.38
N GLU A 112 -33.04 5.95 -0.62
CA GLU A 112 -34.27 6.74 -0.75
C GLU A 112 -35.54 5.87 -0.90
N PRO A 113 -35.63 4.92 -1.88
CA PRO A 113 -36.77 4.02 -1.97
C PRO A 113 -36.87 3.06 -0.77
N LEU A 114 -35.75 2.66 -0.17
CA LEU A 114 -35.73 1.78 1.01
C LEU A 114 -36.31 2.47 2.25
N THR A 115 -35.99 3.75 2.44
CA THR A 115 -36.55 4.60 3.50
C THR A 115 -38.06 4.72 3.35
N ALA A 116 -38.55 4.90 2.12
CA ALA A 116 -39.99 4.92 1.85
C ALA A 116 -40.66 3.58 2.16
N ILE A 117 -40.09 2.45 1.71
CA ILE A 117 -40.63 1.10 1.98
C ILE A 117 -40.72 0.84 3.49
N LYS A 118 -39.63 1.11 4.22
CA LYS A 118 -39.56 0.99 5.68
C LYS A 118 -40.58 1.89 6.37
N GLY A 119 -40.64 3.16 5.98
CA GLY A 119 -41.58 4.13 6.54
C GLY A 119 -43.05 3.73 6.34
N PHE A 120 -43.44 3.31 5.14
CA PHE A 120 -44.80 2.85 4.88
C PHE A 120 -45.14 1.55 5.61
N ALA A 121 -44.22 0.58 5.63
CA ALA A 121 -44.41 -0.66 6.39
C ALA A 121 -44.59 -0.38 7.89
N GLN A 122 -43.77 0.51 8.45
CA GLN A 122 -43.85 0.97 9.85
C GLN A 122 -45.21 1.63 10.13
N LEU A 123 -45.63 2.59 9.30
CA LEU A 123 -46.91 3.30 9.45
C LEU A 123 -48.12 2.37 9.38
N LEU A 124 -48.08 1.36 8.48
CA LEU A 124 -49.13 0.36 8.37
C LEU A 124 -49.22 -0.51 9.63
N ILE A 125 -48.09 -0.93 10.17
CA ILE A 125 -48.04 -1.70 11.42
C ILE A 125 -48.54 -0.83 12.58
N GLU A 126 -48.07 0.40 12.73
CA GLU A 126 -48.40 1.24 13.89
C GLU A 126 -49.86 1.66 13.93
N ASN A 127 -50.41 2.08 12.77
CA ASN A 127 -51.75 2.66 12.72
C ASN A 127 -52.86 1.64 12.44
N TYR A 128 -52.54 0.49 11.85
CA TYR A 128 -53.54 -0.47 11.37
C TYR A 128 -53.34 -1.91 11.87
N LYS A 129 -52.40 -2.18 12.80
CA LYS A 129 -52.16 -3.55 13.34
C LYS A 129 -53.42 -4.30 13.80
N GLU A 130 -54.41 -3.60 14.35
CA GLU A 130 -55.63 -4.22 14.89
C GLU A 130 -56.65 -4.55 13.79
N GLN A 131 -56.51 -3.92 12.62
CA GLN A 131 -57.38 -4.10 11.46
C GLN A 131 -56.78 -5.05 10.41
N ILE A 132 -55.48 -5.36 10.55
CA ILE A 132 -54.71 -6.18 9.63
C ILE A 132 -54.64 -7.63 10.15
N GLY A 133 -54.92 -8.60 9.27
CA GLY A 133 -54.79 -10.02 9.59
C GLY A 133 -53.35 -10.43 9.94
N SER A 134 -53.19 -11.42 10.81
CA SER A 134 -51.89 -11.89 11.33
C SER A 134 -50.88 -12.26 10.22
N GLU A 135 -51.35 -12.82 9.11
CA GLU A 135 -50.51 -13.15 7.96
C GLU A 135 -49.91 -11.91 7.28
N ILE A 136 -50.71 -10.86 7.10
CA ILE A 136 -50.26 -9.60 6.50
C ILE A 136 -49.32 -8.87 7.47
N LEU A 137 -49.64 -8.90 8.77
CA LEU A 137 -48.77 -8.33 9.81
C LEU A 137 -47.40 -9.01 9.83
N PHE A 138 -47.33 -10.33 9.63
CA PHE A 138 -46.07 -11.07 9.52
C PHE A 138 -45.27 -10.63 8.29
N LYS A 139 -45.90 -10.52 7.12
CA LYS A 139 -45.24 -10.04 5.90
C LYS A 139 -44.72 -8.61 6.02
N LEU A 140 -45.47 -7.71 6.67
CA LEU A 140 -45.03 -6.34 6.92
C LEU A 140 -43.80 -6.28 7.83
N ARG A 141 -43.74 -7.12 8.86
CA ARG A 141 -42.56 -7.24 9.72
C ARG A 141 -41.36 -7.81 8.99
N ASP A 142 -41.55 -8.83 8.16
CA ASP A 142 -40.48 -9.39 7.32
C ASP A 142 -39.94 -8.34 6.33
N ILE A 143 -40.82 -7.55 5.69
CA ILE A 143 -40.40 -6.41 4.85
C ILE A 143 -39.57 -5.40 5.64
N LEU A 144 -39.97 -5.08 6.87
CA LEU A 144 -39.25 -4.15 7.73
C LEU A 144 -37.84 -4.68 8.07
N GLU A 145 -37.76 -5.92 8.55
CA GLU A 145 -36.51 -6.59 8.92
C GLU A 145 -35.55 -6.70 7.73
N LYS A 146 -36.06 -7.13 6.56
CA LYS A 146 -35.26 -7.22 5.33
C LYS A 146 -34.78 -5.86 4.83
N SER A 147 -35.59 -4.82 5.03
CA SER A 147 -35.20 -3.46 4.65
C SER A 147 -34.08 -2.92 5.55
N GLU A 148 -34.15 -3.18 6.85
CA GLU A 148 -33.09 -2.80 7.81
C GLU A 148 -31.78 -3.57 7.56
N GLU A 149 -31.88 -4.87 7.27
CA GLU A 149 -30.72 -5.70 6.92
C GLU A 149 -30.01 -5.17 5.66
N LEU A 150 -30.79 -4.76 4.65
CA LEU A 150 -30.25 -4.19 3.42
C LEU A 150 -29.63 -2.80 3.65
N GLU A 151 -30.29 -1.95 4.44
CA GLU A 151 -29.78 -0.62 4.82
C GLU A 151 -28.42 -0.72 5.55
N GLY A 152 -28.30 -1.69 6.46
CA GLY A 152 -27.04 -1.99 7.16
C GLY A 152 -25.93 -2.46 6.22
N LYS A 153 -26.24 -3.34 5.25
CA LYS A 153 -25.27 -3.80 4.24
C LYS A 153 -24.79 -2.66 3.33
N ILE A 154 -25.69 -1.79 2.89
CA ILE A 154 -25.34 -0.60 2.09
C ILE A 154 -24.41 0.32 2.90
N THR A 155 -24.75 0.58 4.16
CA THR A 155 -23.97 1.47 5.03
C THR A 155 -22.60 0.91 5.38
N ASN A 156 -22.50 -0.38 5.75
CA ASN A 156 -21.20 -1.02 6.02
C ASN A 156 -20.30 -1.05 4.76
N THR A 157 -20.88 -1.23 3.57
CA THR A 157 -20.10 -1.21 2.33
C THR A 157 -19.56 0.19 2.04
N LEU A 158 -20.33 1.24 2.32
CA LEU A 158 -19.86 2.63 2.24
C LEU A 158 -18.74 2.95 3.24
N GLU A 159 -18.80 2.41 4.47
CA GLU A 159 -17.75 2.63 5.48
C GLU A 159 -16.44 1.92 5.13
N VAL A 160 -16.53 0.68 4.65
CA VAL A 160 -15.37 -0.09 4.16
C VAL A 160 -14.75 0.55 2.93
N ASP A 161 -15.55 1.16 2.06
CA ASP A 161 -15.08 1.87 0.87
C ASP A 161 -14.47 3.24 1.23
N LYS A 162 -15.07 3.99 2.16
CA LYS A 162 -14.46 5.22 2.73
C LYS A 162 -13.08 4.94 3.33
N MET A 163 -12.90 3.84 4.06
CA MET A 163 -11.59 3.46 4.61
C MET A 163 -10.55 3.07 3.55
N LYS A 164 -10.98 2.70 2.34
CA LYS A 164 -10.11 2.32 1.21
C LYS A 164 -9.84 3.47 0.24
N ASN A 165 -10.62 4.55 0.28
CA ASN A 165 -10.60 5.65 -0.68
C ASN A 165 -10.67 7.04 0.00
N THR A 166 -10.09 7.22 1.19
CA THR A 166 -9.74 8.57 1.64
C THR A 166 -8.58 9.07 0.79
N SER A 167 -8.88 9.77 -0.31
CA SER A 167 -7.95 10.72 -0.90
C SER A 167 -7.57 11.71 0.20
N TYR A 168 -6.39 11.56 0.78
CA TYR A 168 -5.89 12.54 1.73
C TYR A 168 -5.42 13.77 0.95
N ASP A 169 -5.85 14.96 1.36
CA ASP A 169 -5.35 16.19 0.77
C ASP A 169 -3.84 16.30 0.98
N ILE A 170 -3.39 15.83 2.14
CA ILE A 170 -2.03 15.99 2.63
C ILE A 170 -1.54 14.68 3.25
N LEU A 171 -0.33 14.27 2.88
CA LEU A 171 0.37 13.16 3.52
C LEU A 171 1.67 13.69 4.14
N ILE A 172 1.94 13.35 5.38
CA ILE A 172 3.19 13.72 6.07
C ILE A 172 4.07 12.49 6.32
N VAL A 173 5.36 12.61 5.99
CA VAL A 173 6.40 11.65 6.33
C VAL A 173 7.35 12.30 7.32
N GLU A 174 7.22 11.92 8.59
CA GLU A 174 7.83 12.56 9.76
C GLU A 174 7.96 11.55 10.89
N ASP A 175 9.04 11.61 11.67
CA ASP A 175 9.23 10.77 12.86
C ASP A 175 8.84 11.48 14.17
N ASP A 176 9.01 12.81 14.26
CA ASP A 176 8.69 13.60 15.45
C ASP A 176 7.17 13.69 15.70
N GLU A 177 6.71 13.02 16.77
CA GLU A 177 5.29 12.96 17.13
C GLU A 177 4.68 14.34 17.43
N SER A 178 5.48 15.25 18.00
CA SER A 178 5.01 16.61 18.31
C SER A 178 4.68 17.40 17.05
N THR A 179 5.54 17.29 16.03
CA THR A 179 5.32 17.89 14.70
C THR A 179 4.10 17.29 14.03
N ILE A 180 3.94 15.96 14.08
CA ILE A 180 2.78 15.27 13.51
C ILE A 180 1.49 15.76 14.18
N GLU A 181 1.45 15.82 15.51
CA GLU A 181 0.27 16.24 16.27
C GLU A 181 -0.10 17.71 15.98
N LEU A 182 0.90 18.59 15.94
CA LEU A 182 0.73 20.00 15.58
C LEU A 182 0.12 20.17 14.19
N LEU A 183 0.71 19.53 13.19
CA LEU A 183 0.27 19.66 11.80
C LEU A 183 -1.09 18.99 11.59
N THR A 184 -1.32 17.80 12.18
CA THR A 184 -2.63 17.14 12.14
C THR A 184 -3.72 18.05 12.69
N SER A 185 -3.49 18.68 13.85
CA SER A 185 -4.44 19.60 14.48
C SER A 185 -4.68 20.84 13.62
N PHE A 186 -3.61 21.43 13.07
CA PHE A 186 -3.68 22.60 12.20
C PHE A 186 -4.47 22.33 10.92
N PHE A 187 -4.16 21.24 10.20
CA PHE A 187 -4.83 20.90 8.95
C PHE A 187 -6.28 20.47 9.17
N SER A 188 -6.56 19.72 10.24
CA SER A 188 -7.94 19.35 10.58
C SER A 188 -8.79 20.58 10.92
N PHE A 189 -8.22 21.59 11.60
CA PHE A 189 -8.93 22.84 11.87
C PHE A 189 -9.26 23.64 10.60
N HIS A 190 -8.47 23.46 9.55
CA HIS A 190 -8.66 24.08 8.23
C HIS A 190 -9.37 23.15 7.22
N GLU A 191 -10.06 22.11 7.72
CA GLU A 191 -10.88 21.18 6.91
C GLU A 191 -10.08 20.36 5.87
N TYR A 192 -8.76 20.23 6.04
CA TYR A 192 -7.93 19.35 5.22
C TYR A 192 -7.75 17.98 5.87
N ASN A 193 -7.80 16.92 5.06
CA ASN A 193 -7.54 15.56 5.52
C ASN A 193 -6.03 15.25 5.43
N LEU A 194 -5.38 15.18 6.59
CA LEU A 194 -3.97 14.80 6.70
C LEU A 194 -3.80 13.34 7.14
N LYS A 195 -2.88 12.61 6.48
CA LYS A 195 -2.38 11.31 6.91
C LYS A 195 -0.90 11.36 7.27
N ALA A 196 -0.55 10.91 8.46
CA ALA A 196 0.84 10.66 8.83
C ALA A 196 1.27 9.24 8.49
N ILE A 197 2.46 9.11 7.92
CA ILE A 197 3.15 7.86 7.64
C ILE A 197 4.54 7.92 8.25
N LYS A 198 4.90 6.90 9.02
CA LYS A 198 6.22 6.83 9.63
C LYS A 198 7.29 6.50 8.58
N PRO A 199 8.51 7.10 8.65
CA PRO A 199 9.57 6.88 7.67
C PRO A 199 10.02 5.42 7.53
N GLU A 200 9.91 4.64 8.61
CA GLU A 200 10.21 3.20 8.67
C GLU A 200 9.15 2.29 8.03
N THR A 201 8.06 2.85 7.50
CA THR A 201 7.00 2.08 6.83
C THR A 201 7.55 1.22 5.70
N GLN A 202 7.30 -0.08 5.77
CA GLN A 202 7.70 -1.00 4.72
C GLN A 202 6.96 -0.66 3.41
N ASN A 203 7.71 -0.58 2.31
CA ASN A 203 7.19 -0.17 1.00
C ASN A 203 6.55 1.24 1.02
N LEU A 204 7.17 2.19 1.74
CA LEU A 204 6.70 3.57 1.89
C LEU A 204 6.20 4.22 0.59
N ILE A 205 6.87 4.03 -0.55
CA ILE A 205 6.41 4.58 -1.83
C ILE A 205 5.07 3.99 -2.26
N ASP A 206 4.87 2.68 -2.12
CA ASP A 206 3.60 2.04 -2.49
C ASP A 206 2.48 2.50 -1.57
N GLU A 207 2.77 2.67 -0.28
CA GLU A 207 1.82 3.23 0.69
C GLU A 207 1.43 4.67 0.30
N ILE A 208 2.41 5.53 -0.04
CA ILE A 208 2.14 6.90 -0.52
C ILE A 208 1.28 6.88 -1.78
N VAL A 209 1.55 5.98 -2.73
CA VAL A 209 0.77 5.82 -3.96
C VAL A 209 -0.68 5.44 -3.67
N GLN A 210 -0.93 4.57 -2.69
CA GLN A 210 -2.29 4.14 -2.33
C GLN A 210 -3.15 5.29 -1.82
N HIS A 211 -2.56 6.25 -1.11
CA HIS A 211 -3.29 7.39 -0.55
C HIS A 211 -3.52 8.54 -1.54
N ARG A 212 -2.90 8.49 -2.73
CA ARG A 212 -2.99 9.49 -3.82
C ARG A 212 -3.00 10.96 -3.32
N PRO A 213 -2.03 11.38 -2.51
CA PRO A 213 -2.06 12.71 -1.91
C PRO A 213 -1.86 13.81 -2.96
N ARG A 214 -2.53 14.95 -2.74
CA ARG A 214 -2.27 16.18 -3.52
C ARG A 214 -0.97 16.85 -3.08
N LEU A 215 -0.68 16.81 -1.79
CA LEU A 215 0.54 17.34 -1.18
C LEU A 215 1.20 16.34 -0.26
N ILE A 216 2.53 16.21 -0.36
CA ILE A 216 3.37 15.51 0.59
C ILE A 216 4.21 16.52 1.37
N LEU A 217 4.11 16.47 2.69
CA LEU A 217 5.03 17.15 3.62
C LEU A 217 6.09 16.14 4.05
N LEU A 218 7.34 16.39 3.72
CA LEU A 218 8.42 15.41 3.90
C LEU A 218 9.52 16.00 4.76
N ASP A 219 9.81 15.37 5.92
CA ASP A 219 11.03 15.76 6.64
C ASP A 219 12.27 15.35 5.85
N VAL A 220 13.23 16.27 5.82
CA VAL A 220 14.57 16.07 5.26
C VAL A 220 15.39 15.14 6.14
N ILE A 221 15.31 15.34 7.46
CA ILE A 221 16.07 14.61 8.46
C ILE A 221 15.18 13.47 8.93
N LEU A 222 15.41 12.28 8.38
CA LEU A 222 14.69 11.07 8.76
C LEU A 222 15.64 10.13 9.53
N PRO A 223 15.12 9.33 10.48
CA PRO A 223 15.93 8.37 11.22
C PRO A 223 16.48 7.25 10.31
N VAL A 224 15.79 6.97 9.20
CA VAL A 224 16.18 5.98 8.20
C VAL A 224 16.19 6.62 6.82
N GLY A 225 17.40 6.78 6.26
CA GLY A 225 17.58 7.36 4.92
C GLY A 225 17.57 8.89 4.91
N SER A 226 17.45 9.48 3.72
CA SER A 226 17.38 10.93 3.52
C SER A 226 16.05 11.30 2.89
N GLY A 227 15.36 12.31 3.43
CA GLY A 227 14.16 12.87 2.81
C GLY A 227 14.41 13.37 1.38
N TYR A 228 15.65 13.79 1.07
CA TYR A 228 16.03 14.16 -0.30
C TYR A 228 15.97 12.97 -1.28
N ASP A 229 16.42 11.79 -0.85
CA ASP A 229 16.40 10.59 -1.69
C ASP A 229 14.97 10.08 -1.85
N LEU A 230 14.16 10.16 -0.79
CA LEU A 230 12.74 9.83 -0.86
C LEU A 230 11.98 10.77 -1.79
N CYS A 231 12.26 12.07 -1.73
CA CYS A 231 11.68 13.06 -2.65
C CYS A 231 11.98 12.71 -4.11
N LYS A 232 13.23 12.35 -4.44
CA LYS A 232 13.60 11.91 -5.79
C LYS A 232 12.85 10.66 -6.23
N GLN A 233 12.64 9.70 -5.33
CA GLN A 233 11.86 8.49 -5.62
C GLN A 233 10.39 8.82 -5.88
N ILE A 234 9.80 9.72 -5.09
CA ILE A 234 8.43 10.21 -5.28
C ILE A 234 8.30 10.88 -6.64
N LYS A 235 9.18 11.85 -6.95
CA LYS A 235 9.14 12.60 -8.22
C LYS A 235 9.47 11.76 -9.46
N ALA A 236 10.18 10.65 -9.29
CA ALA A 236 10.43 9.70 -10.37
C ALA A 236 9.27 8.70 -10.59
N ASN A 237 8.29 8.64 -9.69
CA ASN A 237 7.18 7.70 -9.78
C ASN A 237 6.06 8.26 -10.67
N GLU A 238 5.73 7.55 -11.75
CA GLU A 238 4.67 7.94 -12.69
C GLU A 238 3.31 8.15 -12.03
N LYS A 239 3.01 7.41 -10.96
CA LYS A 239 1.73 7.51 -10.24
C LYS A 239 1.65 8.71 -9.28
N LEU A 240 2.75 9.44 -9.07
CA LEU A 240 2.86 10.59 -8.17
C LEU A 240 3.34 11.86 -8.90
N GLN A 241 3.28 11.89 -10.23
CA GLN A 241 3.81 13.03 -11.01
C GLN A 241 3.11 14.35 -10.68
N ASP A 242 1.80 14.30 -10.42
CA ASP A 242 0.99 15.47 -10.07
C ASP A 242 1.04 15.80 -8.56
N THR A 243 1.66 14.95 -7.75
CA THR A 243 1.78 15.16 -6.31
C THR A 243 2.85 16.20 -6.01
N MET A 244 2.46 17.26 -5.31
CA MET A 244 3.40 18.25 -4.80
C MET A 244 4.19 17.70 -3.62
N VAL A 245 5.48 18.02 -3.52
CA VAL A 245 6.35 17.61 -2.42
C VAL A 245 6.98 18.86 -1.82
N TYR A 246 6.65 19.13 -0.56
CA TYR A 246 7.22 20.21 0.24
C TYR A 246 8.06 19.62 1.36
N PHE A 247 9.27 20.13 1.52
CA PHE A 247 10.09 19.75 2.68
C PHE A 247 9.58 20.44 3.95
N ILE A 248 9.58 19.73 5.07
CA ILE A 248 9.45 20.34 6.41
C ILE A 248 10.77 20.13 7.14
N THR A 249 11.46 21.19 7.56
CA THR A 249 12.83 20.99 8.07
C THR A 249 13.31 22.08 9.01
N ALA A 250 14.16 21.69 9.97
CA ALA A 250 14.94 22.62 10.79
C ALA A 250 16.26 23.06 10.12
N MET A 251 16.54 22.59 8.90
CA MET A 251 17.76 22.95 8.16
C MET A 251 17.78 24.43 7.79
N PRO A 252 18.97 25.07 7.73
CA PRO A 252 19.10 26.46 7.31
C PRO A 252 18.55 26.69 5.89
N LYS A 253 17.86 27.82 5.70
CA LYS A 253 17.26 28.23 4.41
C LYS A 253 18.22 28.10 3.22
N PHE A 254 19.47 28.53 3.35
CA PHE A 254 20.42 28.49 2.25
C PHE A 254 20.79 27.06 1.80
N GLU A 255 20.70 26.08 2.71
CA GLU A 255 20.98 24.68 2.40
C GLU A 255 19.81 24.03 1.67
N ILE A 256 18.59 24.28 2.14
CA ILE A 256 17.38 23.71 1.53
C ILE A 256 17.16 24.28 0.12
N GLU A 257 17.39 25.58 -0.09
CA GLU A 257 17.26 26.23 -1.40
C GLU A 257 18.19 25.63 -2.46
N LYS A 258 19.39 25.19 -2.05
CA LYS A 258 20.32 24.50 -2.96
C LYS A 258 19.79 23.13 -3.35
N LYS A 259 19.10 22.44 -2.43
CA LYS A 259 18.64 21.05 -2.60
C LYS A 259 17.31 20.94 -3.35
N LEU A 260 16.43 21.93 -3.28
CA LEU A 260 15.15 21.95 -4.01
C LEU A 260 15.30 21.58 -5.48
N ARG A 261 16.25 22.23 -6.17
CA ARG A 261 16.51 21.97 -7.60
C ARG A 261 17.02 20.57 -7.88
N ASP A 262 17.83 20.02 -6.98
CA ASP A 262 18.45 18.70 -7.15
C ASP A 262 17.44 17.57 -6.91
N THR A 263 16.40 17.81 -6.10
CA THR A 263 15.39 16.79 -5.76
C THR A 263 14.11 16.92 -6.56
N GLY A 264 13.85 18.10 -7.15
CA GLY A 264 12.60 18.40 -7.84
C GLY A 264 11.43 18.67 -6.89
N ALA A 265 11.72 19.03 -5.63
CA ALA A 265 10.69 19.43 -4.67
C ALA A 265 10.10 20.80 -5.04
N ASP A 266 8.81 20.99 -4.74
CA ASP A 266 8.05 22.18 -5.12
C ASP A 266 8.24 23.34 -4.13
N GLY A 267 8.66 23.04 -2.90
CA GLY A 267 8.92 24.05 -1.89
C GLY A 267 9.36 23.47 -0.55
N TYR A 268 9.35 24.32 0.47
CA TYR A 268 9.68 23.92 1.84
C TYR A 268 9.01 24.85 2.86
N PHE A 269 8.86 24.34 4.08
CA PHE A 269 8.51 25.06 5.29
C PHE A 269 9.59 24.84 6.34
N LEU A 270 10.02 25.92 7.00
CA LEU A 270 11.03 25.84 8.06
C LEU A 270 10.36 25.54 9.40
N LYS A 271 11.00 24.69 10.19
CA LYS A 271 10.71 24.50 11.62
C LYS A 271 11.49 25.54 12.43
N PRO A 272 10.89 26.19 13.44
CA PRO A 272 9.48 26.13 13.83
C PRO A 272 8.57 26.80 12.78
N PHE A 273 7.40 26.22 12.55
CA PHE A 273 6.48 26.69 11.51
C PHE A 273 5.87 28.05 11.86
N ASP A 274 5.87 28.97 10.89
CA ASP A 274 4.93 30.08 10.89
C ASP A 274 3.59 29.56 10.36
N LEU A 275 2.64 29.29 11.27
CA LEU A 275 1.33 28.75 10.91
C LEU A 275 0.52 29.69 10.00
N LYS A 276 0.81 31.00 10.02
CA LYS A 276 0.17 31.96 9.14
C LYS A 276 0.69 31.81 7.72
N GLU A 277 2.02 31.75 7.54
CA GLU A 277 2.64 31.49 6.24
C GLU A 277 2.22 30.13 5.69
N LEU A 278 2.17 29.10 6.55
CA LEU A 278 1.68 27.78 6.19
C LEU A 278 0.24 27.86 5.67
N LYS A 279 -0.67 28.53 6.39
CA LYS A 279 -2.07 28.70 5.95
C LYS A 279 -2.17 29.38 4.58
N GLU A 280 -1.51 30.52 4.42
CA GLU A 280 -1.54 31.31 3.17
C GLU A 280 -1.01 30.48 1.99
N LYS A 281 0.08 29.73 2.20
CA LYS A 281 0.63 28.86 1.16
C LYS A 281 -0.30 27.70 0.83
N MET A 282 -0.96 27.12 1.83
CA MET A 282 -1.88 25.99 1.62
C MET A 282 -3.12 26.39 0.81
N GLU A 283 -3.66 27.59 1.04
CA GLU A 283 -4.74 28.17 0.23
C GLU A 283 -4.32 28.41 -1.23
N GLU A 284 -3.04 28.68 -1.50
CA GLU A 284 -2.51 28.79 -2.88
C GLU A 284 -2.38 27.42 -3.56
N LEU A 285 -2.04 26.37 -2.80
CA LEU A 285 -1.67 25.06 -3.37
C LEU A 285 -2.86 24.09 -3.52
N LEU A 286 -3.86 24.15 -2.64
CA LEU A 286 -4.94 23.16 -2.59
C LEU A 286 -6.30 23.65 -3.07
N VAL A 287 -6.43 24.94 -3.38
CA VAL A 287 -7.64 25.58 -3.95
C VAL A 287 -7.54 25.66 -5.47
#